data_AF-A0A7W5H8G1-F1
#
_entry.id   AF-A0A7W5H8G1-F1
#
_cell.length_a   1.000
_cell.length_b   1.000
_cell.length_c   1.000
_cell.angle_alpha   90.00
_cell.angle_beta   90.00
_cell.angle_gamma   90.00
#
_symmetry.space_group_name_H-M   'P 1'
#
loop_
_entity.id
_entity.type
_entity.pdbx_description
1 polymer ?
#
loop_
_entity_poly.entity_id
_entity_poly.type
_entity_poly.pdbx_seq_one_letter_code
_entity_poly.pdbx_strand_id
1 'polypeptide(L)' 'MSVVEHHTKEHTHGRTDERSYYLCELPEDLPDGSRWKGLHAIGMSINNTQRRKGDEIAI' A
#
# COMPACT_ATOMS: atom_id res chain seq x y z
N MET A 1 10.91 -3.37 14.19
CA MET A 1 10.63 -3.51 12.75
C MET A 1 10.52 -2.12 12.16
N SER A 2 11.40 -1.74 11.24
CA SER A 2 11.29 -0.49 10.50
C SER A 2 10.41 -0.70 9.26
N VAL A 3 9.66 0.34 8.89
CA VAL A 3 8.87 0.39 7.66
C VAL A 3 9.41 1.53 6.82
N VAL A 4 9.69 1.26 5.54
CA VAL A 4 9.98 2.30 4.56
C VAL A 4 8.68 2.66 3.86
N GLU A 5 8.41 3.96 3.73
CA GLU A 5 7.21 4.47 3.07
C GLU A 5 7.53 5.41 1.92
N HIS A 6 6.68 5.38 0.90
CA HIS A 6 6.71 6.33 -0.21
C HIS A 6 5.29 6.72 -0.59
N HIS A 7 5.08 8.03 -0.79
CA HIS A 7 3.77 8.58 -1.12
C HIS A 7 3.85 9.40 -2.40
N THR A 8 2.86 9.20 -3.26
CA THR A 8 2.65 10.05 -4.43
C THR A 8 1.24 10.59 -4.42
N LYS A 9 1.08 11.82 -4.91
CA LYS A 9 -0.21 12.48 -5.09
C LYS A 9 -0.25 13.09 -6.46
N GLU A 10 -1.28 12.76 -7.22
CA GLU A 10 -1.46 13.20 -8.59
C GLU A 10 -2.87 13.77 -8.78
N HIS A 11 -2.98 14.89 -9.48
CA HIS A 11 -4.25 15.51 -9.83
C HIS A 11 -4.34 15.67 -11.35
N THR A 12 -5.16 14.84 -11.99
CA THR A 12 -5.25 14.79 -13.46
C THR A 12 -6.69 14.53 -13.89
N HIS A 13 -7.19 15.28 -14.88
CA HIS A 13 -8.54 15.13 -15.46
C HIS A 13 -9.69 15.08 -14.43
N GLY A 14 -9.63 15.90 -13.38
CA GLY A 14 -10.69 15.99 -12.37
C GLY A 14 -10.69 14.85 -11.34
N ARG A 15 -9.61 14.05 -11.31
CA ARG A 15 -9.39 12.95 -10.38
C ARG A 15 -8.15 13.23 -9.53
N THR A 16 -8.22 12.88 -8.26
CA THR A 16 -7.08 12.87 -7.35
C THR A 16 -6.71 11.43 -7.07
N ASP A 17 -5.46 11.06 -7.33
CA ASP A 17 -4.90 9.79 -6.87
C ASP A 17 -3.89 10.05 -5.77
N GLU A 18 -4.04 9.32 -4.66
CA GLU A 18 -3.07 9.23 -3.60
C GLU A 18 -2.61 7.79 -3.52
N ARG A 19 -1.32 7.55 -3.76
CA ARG A 19 -0.72 6.20 -3.68
C ARG A 19 0.27 6.17 -2.55
N SER A 20 0.08 5.22 -1.64
CA SER A 20 0.98 4.97 -0.51
C SER A 20 1.58 3.59 -0.67
N TYR A 21 2.90 3.50 -0.54
CA TYR A 21 3.67 2.28 -0.63
C TYR A 21 4.38 2.06 0.70
N TYR A 22 4.23 0.88 1.27
CA TYR A 22 4.88 0.46 2.51
C TYR A 22 5.70 -0.79 2.23
N LEU A 23 6.91 -0.85 2.78
CA LEU A 23 7.77 -2.02 2.75
C LEU A 23 8.32 -2.27 4.15
N CYS A 24 8.16 -3.48 4.66
CA CYS A 24 8.78 -3.92 5.89
C CYS A 24 9.57 -5.20 5.66
N GLU A 25 10.61 -5.42 6.46
CA GLU A 25 11.32 -6.71 6.51
C GLU A 25 10.36 -7.83 6.91
N LEU A 26 10.73 -9.10 6.68
CA LEU A 26 9.87 -10.20 7.12
C LEU A 26 9.82 -10.25 8.66
N PRO A 27 8.62 -10.27 9.29
CA PRO A 27 8.54 -10.54 10.72
C PRO A 27 9.02 -11.95 11.04
N GLU A 28 9.76 -12.13 12.15
CA GLU A 28 10.27 -13.44 12.57
C GLU A 28 9.15 -14.44 12.87
N ASP A 29 7.99 -13.95 13.30
CA ASP A 29 6.82 -14.72 13.71
C ASP A 29 5.74 -14.83 12.63
N LEU A 30 6.09 -14.62 11.34
CA LEU A 30 5.13 -14.71 10.25
C LEU A 30 4.46 -16.10 10.19
N PRO A 31 3.13 -16.19 10.39
CA PRO A 31 2.42 -17.45 10.28
C PRO A 31 2.54 -18.04 8.88
N ASP A 32 2.77 -19.35 8.78
CA ASP A 32 2.98 -20.07 7.51
C ASP A 32 4.15 -19.53 6.67
N GLY A 33 5.12 -18.83 7.29
CA GLY A 33 6.29 -18.30 6.59
C GLY A 33 7.11 -19.38 5.86
N SER A 34 7.11 -20.61 6.36
CA SER A 34 7.78 -21.77 5.73
C SER A 34 7.26 -22.11 4.34
N ARG A 35 6.01 -21.75 4.02
CA ARG A 35 5.43 -21.94 2.67
C ARG A 35 6.10 -21.05 1.62
N TRP A 36 6.65 -19.92 2.04
CA TRP A 36 7.19 -18.89 1.17
C TRP A 36 8.72 -18.90 1.20
N LYS A 37 9.32 -19.94 0.61
CA LYS A 37 10.78 -20.12 0.59
C LYS A 37 11.47 -18.91 -0.04
N GLY A 38 12.33 -18.24 0.72
CA GLY A 38 13.07 -17.06 0.27
C GLY A 38 12.26 -15.75 0.28
N LEU A 39 11.16 -15.69 1.05
CA LEU A 39 10.50 -14.43 1.36
C LEU A 39 11.39 -13.60 2.31
N HIS A 40 11.59 -12.32 2.01
CA HIS A 40 12.47 -11.43 2.78
C HIS A 40 11.78 -10.15 3.27
N ALA A 41 10.65 -9.77 2.67
CA ALA A 41 9.95 -8.54 2.96
C ALA A 41 8.47 -8.64 2.57
N ILE A 42 7.63 -7.80 3.19
CA ILE A 42 6.22 -7.64 2.85
C ILE A 42 6.00 -6.21 2.38
N GLY A 43 5.43 -6.09 1.18
CA GLY A 43 5.05 -4.80 0.59
C GLY A 43 3.54 -4.62 0.57
N MET A 44 3.07 -3.41 0.80
CA MET A 44 1.66 -3.02 0.66
C MET A 44 1.56 -1.74 -0.18
N SER A 45 0.63 -1.73 -1.12
CA SER A 45 0.24 -0.52 -1.86
C SER A 45 -1.21 -0.19 -1.62
N ILE A 46 -1.48 1.08 -1.33
CA ILE A 46 -2.83 1.63 -1.15
C ILE A 46 -3.01 2.70 -2.22
N ASN A 47 -4.08 2.60 -3.01
CA ASN A 47 -4.45 3.62 -3.99
C ASN A 47 -5.82 4.18 -3.63
N ASN A 48 -5.85 5.47 -3.28
CA ASN A 48 -7.07 6.22 -3.02
C ASN A 48 -7.34 7.15 -4.19
N THR A 49 -8.42 6.86 -4.92
CA THR A 49 -8.85 7.64 -6.08
C THR A 49 -10.12 8.42 -5.73
N GLN A 50 -10.02 9.75 -5.68
CA GLN A 50 -11.18 10.63 -5.50
C GLN A 50 -11.64 11.19 -6.85
N ARG A 51 -12.96 11.16 -7.10
CA ARG A 51 -13.60 11.73 -8.29
C ARG A 51 -14.60 12.81 -7.90
N ARG A 52 -14.89 13.75 -8.79
CA ARG A 52 -15.85 14.83 -8.50
C ARG A 52 -17.30 14.30 -8.51
N LYS A 53 -17.90 14.26 -7.31
CA LYS A 53 -19.30 13.93 -6.93
C LYS A 53 -19.83 12.56 -7.38
N GLY A 54 -19.86 11.60 -6.45
CA GLY A 54 -20.57 10.31 -6.60
C GLY A 54 -19.95 9.17 -5.79
N ASP A 55 -18.64 9.19 -5.57
CA ASP A 55 -17.93 8.09 -4.91
C ASP A 55 -17.56 8.51 -3.49
N GLU A 56 -18.51 8.35 -2.56
CA GLU A 56 -18.16 8.28 -1.14
C GLU A 56 -17.25 7.05 -0.97
N ILE A 57 -16.10 7.27 -0.33
CA ILE A 57 -15.12 6.22 -0.04
C ILE A 57 -15.83 5.21 0.87
N ALA A 58 -16.23 4.07 0.31
CA ALA A 58 -16.60 2.92 1.11
C ALA A 58 -15.32 2.39 1.76
N ILE A 59 -15.07 2.83 3.00
CA ILE A 59 -14.11 2.22 3.91
C ILE A 59 -14.81 1.07 4.61
#